data_AF-A0A1S3C811-F1
#
_entry.id   AF-A0A1S3C811-F1
#
_cell.length_a   1.000
_cell.length_b   1.000
_cell.length_c   1.000
_cell.angle_alpha   90.00
_cell.angle_beta   90.00
_cell.angle_gamma   90.00
#
_symmetry.space_group_name_H-M   'P 1'
#
loop_
_entity.id
_entity.type
_entity.pdbx_description
1 polymer ?
#
loop_
_entity_poly.entity_id
_entity_poly.type
_entity_poly.pdbx_seq_one_letter_code
_entity_poly.pdbx_strand_id
1 'polypeptide(L)'
;MEVGLMQRQWVDYTKSLFLEDFLDSQFIELQKLQDEGNPDFIVEVVSLFFEDSERLLNDLTAAFDQPDVDFQKVDGHVHQLKGSSSSIGAQRVKNVCIAMRSFCEEQNIDGWSNKLWLLAGQFLRQN
;
A
#
# COMPACT_ATOMS: atom_id res chain seq x y z
N MET A 1 32.09 10.10 12.28
CA MET A 1 31.24 9.84 13.46
C MET A 1 29.75 9.93 13.13
N GLU A 2 29.32 10.90 12.32
CA GLU A 2 27.90 11.10 11.95
C GLU A 2 27.34 10.05 10.98
N VAL A 3 28.09 9.68 9.93
CA VAL A 3 27.68 8.67 8.93
C VAL A 3 27.36 7.30 9.57
N GLY A 4 28.15 6.88 10.57
CA GLY A 4 27.90 5.61 11.26
C GLY A 4 26.64 5.62 12.14
N LEU A 5 26.25 6.80 12.66
CA LEU A 5 24.99 6.95 13.41
C LEU A 5 23.79 6.91 12.45
N MET A 6 23.87 7.60 11.30
CA MET A 6 22.82 7.58 10.28
C MET A 6 22.61 6.17 9.71
N GLN A 7 23.69 5.43 9.44
CA GLN A 7 23.60 4.03 9.00
C GLN A 7 22.89 3.15 10.03
N ARG A 8 23.22 3.31 11.32
CA ARG A 8 22.58 2.55 12.39
C ARG A 8 21.09 2.88 12.52
N GLN A 9 20.75 4.18 12.50
CA GLN A 9 19.36 4.63 12.52
C GLN A 9 18.56 4.08 11.34
N TRP A 10 19.14 4.09 10.14
CA TRP A 10 18.49 3.55 8.95
C TRP A 10 18.23 2.04 9.06
N VAL A 11 19.21 1.28 9.56
CA VAL A 11 19.05 -0.17 9.78
C VAL A 11 17.98 -0.45 10.84
N ASP A 12 18.00 0.27 11.95
CA ASP A 12 17.04 0.06 13.04
C ASP A 12 15.61 0.45 12.62
N TYR A 13 15.46 1.54 11.86
CA TYR A 13 14.16 1.95 11.28
C TYR A 13 13.65 0.96 10.24
N THR A 14 14.52 0.50 9.34
CA THR A 14 14.12 -0.51 8.34
C THR A 14 13.64 -1.78 9.03
N LYS A 15 14.34 -2.23 10.08
CA LYS A 15 13.91 -3.39 10.88
C LYS A 15 12.55 -3.18 11.54
N SER A 16 12.27 -2.00 12.08
CA SER A 16 10.95 -1.75 12.70
C SER A 16 9.82 -1.85 11.68
N LEU A 17 10.03 -1.38 10.44
CA LEU A 17 9.03 -1.52 9.37
C LEU A 17 8.67 -2.98 9.07
N PHE A 18 9.66 -3.89 9.07
CA PHE A 18 9.40 -5.33 8.91
C PHE A 18 8.74 -5.95 10.15
N LEU A 19 9.22 -5.61 11.35
CA LEU A 19 8.67 -6.14 12.61
C LEU A 19 7.22 -5.70 12.85
N GLU A 20 6.85 -4.54 12.34
CA GLU A 20 5.50 -4.01 12.41
C GLU A 20 4.63 -4.43 11.20
N ASP A 21 5.07 -5.32 10.31
CA ASP A 21 4.34 -5.76 9.12
C ASP A 21 4.01 -4.64 8.10
N PHE A 22 4.74 -3.52 8.11
CA PHE A 22 4.61 -2.53 7.04
C PHE A 22 5.18 -3.09 5.74
N LEU A 23 6.33 -3.74 5.81
CA LEU A 23 7.04 -4.33 4.68
C LEU A 23 7.18 -5.84 4.84
N ASP A 24 7.02 -6.58 3.73
CA ASP A 24 7.34 -8.01 3.66
C ASP A 24 8.58 -8.29 2.78
N SER A 25 8.93 -9.57 2.67
CA SER A 25 10.11 -10.01 1.92
C SER A 25 10.13 -9.56 0.45
N GLN A 26 8.99 -9.21 -0.15
CA GLN A 26 8.96 -8.70 -1.51
C GLN A 26 9.70 -7.36 -1.64
N PHE A 27 9.69 -6.52 -0.60
CA PHE A 27 10.47 -5.29 -0.59
C PHE A 27 11.98 -5.58 -0.66
N ILE A 28 12.44 -6.67 -0.02
CA ILE A 28 13.84 -7.11 -0.08
C ILE A 28 14.19 -7.56 -1.50
N GLU A 29 13.30 -8.31 -2.16
CA GLU A 29 13.50 -8.70 -3.56
C GLU A 29 13.52 -7.49 -4.49
N LEU A 30 12.68 -6.49 -4.24
CA LEU A 30 12.68 -5.23 -4.99
C LEU A 30 14.00 -4.48 -4.81
N GLN A 31 14.52 -4.39 -3.57
CA GLN A 31 15.80 -3.73 -3.28
C GLN A 31 16.99 -4.35 -4.02
N LYS A 32 16.96 -5.66 -4.32
CA LYS A 32 18.03 -6.33 -5.09
C LYS A 32 18.09 -5.90 -6.56
N LEU A 33 17.03 -5.27 -7.08
CA LEU A 33 16.98 -4.78 -8.46
C LEU A 33 17.64 -3.40 -8.60
N GLN A 34 17.90 -2.70 -7.50
CA GLN A 34 18.66 -1.46 -7.51
C GLN A 34 20.15 -1.77 -7.66
N ASP A 35 20.80 -1.10 -8.61
CA ASP A 35 22.23 -1.26 -8.89
C ASP A 35 22.91 0.10 -9.19
N GLU A 36 24.20 0.08 -9.52
CA GLU A 36 24.96 1.29 -9.84
C GLU A 36 24.48 1.99 -11.13
N GLY A 37 23.82 1.26 -12.04
CA GLY A 37 23.26 1.79 -13.28
C GLY A 37 21.87 2.40 -13.10
N ASN A 38 21.14 1.99 -12.05
CA ASN A 38 19.86 2.57 -11.64
C ASN A 38 19.78 2.77 -10.12
N PRO A 39 20.47 3.77 -9.55
CA PRO A 39 20.53 3.99 -8.11
C PRO A 39 19.20 4.48 -7.52
N ASP A 40 18.30 5.05 -8.33
CA ASP A 40 17.04 5.64 -7.87
C ASP A 40 15.84 4.70 -8.04
N PHE A 41 16.06 3.47 -8.54
CA PHE A 41 15.01 2.49 -8.84
C PHE A 41 13.95 2.35 -7.73
N ILE A 42 14.38 2.19 -6.47
CA ILE A 42 13.44 2.02 -5.35
C ILE A 42 12.62 3.27 -5.12
N VAL A 43 13.24 4.45 -5.21
CA VAL A 43 12.55 5.73 -5.04
C VAL A 43 11.50 5.88 -6.14
N GLU A 44 11.85 5.64 -7.39
CA GLU A 44 10.93 5.72 -8.54
C GLU A 44 9.73 4.76 -8.39
N VAL A 45 9.98 3.50 -8.05
CA VAL A 45 8.92 2.49 -7.89
C VAL A 45 8.00 2.84 -6.71
N VAL A 46 8.56 3.28 -5.59
CA VAL A 46 7.78 3.68 -4.41
C VAL A 46 6.96 4.95 -4.68
N SER A 47 7.54 5.94 -5.38
CA SER A 47 6.83 7.14 -5.81
C SER A 47 5.65 6.81 -6.73
N LEU A 48 5.87 5.96 -7.73
CA LEU A 48 4.80 5.50 -8.63
C LEU A 48 3.69 4.77 -7.85
N PHE A 49 4.06 3.92 -6.90
CA PHE A 49 3.09 3.26 -6.03
C PHE A 49 2.23 4.28 -5.27
N PHE A 50 2.82 5.35 -4.74
CA PHE A 50 2.07 6.36 -4.01
C PHE A 50 1.12 7.13 -4.93
N GLU A 51 1.56 7.55 -6.12
CA GLU A 51 0.73 8.25 -7.09
C GLU A 51 -0.47 7.40 -7.54
N ASP A 52 -0.22 6.14 -7.90
CA ASP A 52 -1.28 5.21 -8.31
C ASP A 52 -2.25 4.90 -7.17
N SER A 53 -1.75 4.74 -5.95
CA SER A 53 -2.56 4.44 -4.78
C SER A 53 -3.44 5.61 -4.38
N GLU A 54 -2.92 6.84 -4.43
CA GLU A 54 -3.71 8.04 -4.16
C GLU A 54 -4.87 8.16 -5.14
N ARG A 55 -4.61 7.96 -6.44
CA ARG A 55 -5.65 7.96 -7.47
C ARG A 55 -6.71 6.88 -7.21
N LEU A 56 -6.29 5.66 -6.89
CA LEU A 56 -7.21 4.54 -6.60
C LEU A 56 -8.05 4.79 -5.34
N LEU A 57 -7.48 5.36 -4.29
CA LEU A 57 -8.20 5.71 -3.07
C LEU A 57 -9.24 6.81 -3.32
N ASN A 58 -8.92 7.80 -4.15
CA ASN A 58 -9.85 8.84 -4.55
C ASN A 58 -11.00 8.27 -5.39
N ASP A 59 -10.70 7.42 -6.38
CA ASP A 59 -11.70 6.75 -7.22
C ASP A 59 -12.63 5.87 -6.37
N LEU A 60 -12.06 5.14 -5.40
CA LEU A 60 -12.79 4.34 -4.43
C LEU A 60 -13.71 5.19 -3.55
N THR A 61 -13.21 6.30 -3.00
CA THR A 61 -14.01 7.20 -2.15
C THR A 61 -15.18 7.78 -2.95
N ALA A 62 -14.92 8.27 -4.17
CA ALA A 62 -15.94 8.82 -5.04
C ALA A 62 -17.00 7.79 -5.49
N ALA A 63 -16.63 6.51 -5.62
CA ALA A 63 -17.57 5.45 -5.94
C ALA A 63 -18.58 5.17 -4.81
N PHE A 64 -18.19 5.40 -3.55
CA PHE A 64 -19.05 5.21 -2.38
C PHE A 64 -19.90 6.42 -2.02
N ASP A 65 -19.54 7.61 -2.51
CA ASP A 65 -20.36 8.81 -2.38
C ASP A 65 -21.58 8.81 -3.36
N GLN A 66 -21.69 7.81 -4.23
CA GLN A 66 -22.82 7.67 -5.16
C GLN A 66 -24.04 7.00 -4.49
N PRO A 67 -25.29 7.33 -4.89
CA PRO A 67 -26.50 6.71 -4.36
C PRO A 67 -26.57 5.19 -4.59
N ASP A 68 -26.03 4.73 -5.73
CA ASP A 68 -25.95 3.32 -6.09
C ASP A 68 -24.47 2.95 -6.28
N VAL A 69 -23.93 2.13 -5.37
CA VAL A 69 -22.52 1.71 -5.40
C VAL A 69 -22.32 0.62 -6.45
N ASP A 70 -21.45 0.89 -7.43
CA ASP A 70 -20.98 -0.12 -8.38
C ASP A 70 -19.89 -1.00 -7.75
N PHE A 71 -20.32 -2.08 -7.10
CA PHE A 71 -19.42 -3.03 -6.44
C PHE A 71 -18.44 -3.73 -7.40
N GLN A 72 -18.77 -3.84 -8.69
CA GLN A 72 -17.86 -4.43 -9.68
C GLN A 72 -16.68 -3.50 -9.96
N LYS A 73 -16.96 -2.19 -10.11
CA LYS A 73 -15.91 -1.17 -10.25
C LYS A 73 -15.04 -1.09 -8.99
N VAL A 74 -15.66 -1.15 -7.82
CA VAL A 74 -14.98 -1.14 -6.52
C VAL A 74 -14.05 -2.35 -6.37
N ASP A 75 -14.52 -3.57 -6.66
CA ASP A 75 -13.69 -4.79 -6.61
C ASP A 75 -12.48 -4.66 -7.55
N GLY A 76 -12.69 -4.09 -8.75
CA GLY A 76 -11.61 -3.78 -9.69
C GLY A 76 -10.52 -2.89 -9.11
N HIS A 77 -10.89 -1.78 -8.47
CA HIS A 77 -9.94 -0.86 -7.83
C HIS A 77 -9.21 -1.49 -6.64
N VAL A 78 -9.92 -2.22 -5.78
CA VAL A 78 -9.33 -2.96 -4.66
C VAL A 78 -8.36 -4.04 -5.15
N HIS A 79 -8.71 -4.76 -6.22
CA HIS A 79 -7.86 -5.76 -6.84
C HIS A 79 -6.56 -5.15 -7.39
N GLN A 80 -6.67 -4.01 -8.08
CA GLN A 80 -5.51 -3.29 -8.60
C GLN A 80 -4.59 -2.82 -7.47
N LEU A 81 -5.14 -2.20 -6.43
CA LEU A 81 -4.36 -1.74 -5.28
C LEU A 81 -3.71 -2.91 -4.53
N LYS A 82 -4.39 -4.06 -4.40
CA LYS A 82 -3.80 -5.28 -3.85
C LYS A 82 -2.58 -5.73 -4.64
N GLY A 83 -2.69 -5.74 -5.98
CA GLY A 83 -1.61 -6.12 -6.88
C GLY A 83 -0.41 -5.17 -6.75
N SER A 84 -0.66 -3.87 -6.80
CA SER A 84 0.36 -2.83 -6.64
C SER A 84 1.05 -2.93 -5.27
N SER A 85 0.30 -3.01 -4.18
CA SER A 85 0.84 -3.17 -2.82
C SER A 85 1.64 -4.45 -2.65
N SER A 86 1.19 -5.55 -3.28
CA SER A 86 1.93 -6.81 -3.27
C SER A 86 3.27 -6.67 -4.00
N SER A 87 3.32 -5.96 -5.12
CA SER A 87 4.54 -5.85 -5.96
C SER A 87 5.70 -5.11 -5.27
N ILE A 88 5.38 -4.18 -4.37
CA ILE A 88 6.39 -3.42 -3.60
C ILE A 88 6.60 -3.95 -2.18
N GLY A 89 5.85 -4.98 -1.76
CA GLY A 89 5.92 -5.53 -0.41
C GLY A 89 5.23 -4.70 0.68
N ALA A 90 4.29 -3.82 0.32
CA ALA A 90 3.45 -3.07 1.27
C ALA A 90 2.40 -3.98 1.92
N GLN A 91 2.84 -4.79 2.88
CA GLN A 91 2.10 -5.92 3.44
C GLN A 91 0.78 -5.51 4.10
N ARG A 92 0.79 -4.45 4.93
CA ARG A 92 -0.40 -3.94 5.61
C ARG A 92 -1.50 -3.52 4.62
N VAL A 93 -1.14 -2.73 3.61
CA VAL A 93 -2.06 -2.25 2.57
C VAL A 93 -2.64 -3.44 1.78
N LYS A 94 -1.78 -4.38 1.36
CA LYS A 94 -2.18 -5.63 0.72
C LYS A 94 -3.22 -6.39 1.55
N ASN A 95 -2.98 -6.53 2.86
CA ASN A 95 -3.86 -7.28 3.75
C ASN A 95 -5.22 -6.60 3.93
N VAL A 96 -5.26 -5.27 4.00
CA VAL A 96 -6.54 -4.53 4.02
C VAL A 96 -7.30 -4.73 2.71
N CYS A 97 -6.63 -4.70 1.56
CA CYS A 97 -7.29 -4.97 0.27
C CYS A 97 -7.87 -6.39 0.20
N ILE A 98 -7.17 -7.41 0.74
CA ILE A 98 -7.69 -8.78 0.84
C ILE A 98 -8.97 -8.82 1.68
N ALA A 99 -8.98 -8.14 2.83
CA ALA A 99 -10.15 -8.09 3.70
C ALA A 99 -11.32 -7.32 3.05
N MET A 100 -11.05 -6.24 2.32
CA MET A 100 -12.08 -5.45 1.62
C MET A 100 -12.82 -6.27 0.56
N ARG A 101 -12.13 -7.20 -0.10
CA ARG A 101 -12.73 -8.05 -1.13
C ARG A 101 -13.90 -8.89 -0.60
N SER A 102 -13.77 -9.45 0.59
CA SER A 102 -14.85 -10.23 1.22
C SER A 102 -16.10 -9.39 1.47
N PHE A 103 -15.96 -8.09 1.77
CA PHE A 103 -17.11 -7.20 1.97
C PHE A 103 -17.80 -6.79 0.66
N CYS A 104 -17.07 -6.77 -0.46
CA CYS A 104 -17.68 -6.59 -1.78
C CYS A 104 -18.59 -7.76 -2.15
N GLU A 105 -18.20 -9.00 -1.80
CA GLU A 105 -19.01 -10.21 -2.02
C GLU A 105 -20.27 -10.24 -1.15
N GLU A 106 -20.19 -9.71 0.07
CA GLU A 106 -21.30 -9.61 1.02
C GLU A 106 -22.21 -8.37 0.83
N GLN A 107 -21.86 -7.47 -0.10
CA GLN A 107 -22.53 -6.17 -0.33
C GLN A 107 -22.71 -5.33 0.95
N ASN A 108 -21.77 -5.44 1.89
CA ASN A 108 -21.83 -4.78 3.19
C ASN A 108 -21.18 -3.39 3.14
N ILE A 109 -21.98 -2.36 2.88
CA ILE A 109 -21.54 -0.96 2.72
C ILE A 109 -20.85 -0.43 3.99
N ASP A 110 -21.38 -0.74 5.17
CA ASP A 110 -20.83 -0.28 6.46
C ASP A 110 -19.47 -0.94 6.76
N GLY A 111 -19.36 -2.24 6.52
CA GLY A 111 -18.12 -2.99 6.66
C GLY A 111 -17.03 -2.48 5.71
N TRP A 112 -17.42 -2.17 4.47
CA TRP A 112 -16.52 -1.64 3.46
C TRP A 112 -16.03 -0.24 3.80
N SER A 113 -16.93 0.66 4.20
CA SER A 113 -16.61 2.06 4.58
C SER A 113 -15.60 2.11 5.73
N ASN A 114 -15.80 1.29 6.78
CA ASN A 114 -14.86 1.16 7.89
C ASN A 114 -13.47 0.70 7.43
N LYS A 115 -13.40 -0.23 6.46
CA LYS A 115 -12.13 -0.72 5.93
C LYS A 115 -11.45 0.25 4.97
N LEU A 116 -12.20 1.03 4.19
CA LEU A 116 -11.65 2.09 3.36
C LEU A 116 -10.92 3.14 4.22
N TRP A 117 -11.53 3.56 5.34
CA TRP A 117 -10.87 4.49 6.27
C TRP A 117 -9.59 3.89 6.90
N LEU A 118 -9.62 2.60 7.24
CA LEU A 118 -8.43 1.90 7.72
C LEU A 118 -7.33 1.87 6.65
N LEU A 119 -7.68 1.60 5.39
CA LEU A 119 -6.77 1.57 4.25
C LEU A 119 -6.12 2.95 4.05
N ALA A 120 -6.93 4.01 3.97
CA ALA A 120 -6.46 5.38 3.84
C ALA A 120 -5.53 5.77 4.99
N GLY A 121 -5.88 5.40 6.23
CA GLY A 121 -5.03 5.66 7.40
C GLY A 121 -3.74 4.84 7.45
N GLN A 122 -3.67 3.67 6.81
CA GLN A 122 -2.42 2.91 6.67
C GLN A 122 -1.51 3.48 5.58
N PHE A 123 -2.12 4.01 4.53
CA PHE A 123 -1.42 4.67 3.43
C PHE A 123 -0.84 6.02 3.87
N LEU A 124 -1.65 6.89 4.50
CA LEU A 124 -1.23 8.21 4.98
C LEU A 124 -0.23 8.19 6.13
N ARG A 125 -0.07 7.07 6.84
CA ARG A 125 0.99 6.92 7.86
C ARG A 125 2.36 6.58 7.28
N GLN A 126 2.43 6.30 5.97
CA GLN A 126 3.66 5.94 5.26
C GLN A 126 4.15 7.05 4.32
N ASN A 127 3.38 8.13 4.16
CA ASN A 127 3.76 9.39 3.50
C ASN A 127 4.01 10.48 4.54
#